data_AF-A0AB13AB32-F1
#
_entry.id   AF-A0AB13AB32-F1
#
_cell.length_a   1.000
_cell.length_b   1.000
_cell.length_c   1.000
_cell.angle_alpha   90.00
_cell.angle_beta   90.00
_cell.angle_gamma   90.00
#
_symmetry.space_group_name_H-M   'P 1'
#
loop_
_entity.id
_entity.type
_entity.pdbx_description
1 polymer ?
#
loop_
_entity_poly.entity_id
_entity_poly.type
_entity_poly.pdbx_seq_one_letter_code
_entity_poly.pdbx_strand_id
1 'polypeptide(L)'
;MALFYFETFKGRTTKMESSSKLENSGEVKPYPVDLPVENYGELSVGYDDLSSVHSRDATHITHTNGEKVKVSSENIGQLLFLNDGDLSHFILALHTPEDESQVVAMFLQGKWWPVGDVLKTSNKSRCGLLLVESLMERVVLFLLSQVIFGILERPLEDDLYFSAYSLREHGKILWQDGEAVGFYTVKKKGSLCNGSTGQSYRLPVLDTVFVRPRWRRTGLALQMLEDFCSSQPFECILGISFPMSPSMYGVCKKYLEVHEKERERLYEVEAPGEWPQRRNVWLNIQLRDLPKHCGNSEQGPHCSSSHERSHADLKEEDIPQHYGSSVKNTPSSGKKRPADKTNTGANFKKART
;
A
#
# COMPACT_ATOMS: atom_id res chain seq x y z
N MET A 1 -23.37 2.88 10.55
CA MET A 1 -23.90 4.13 11.14
C MET A 1 -22.77 5.12 11.24
N ALA A 2 -22.74 6.06 10.29
CA ALA A 2 -21.99 7.33 10.19
C ALA A 2 -22.26 7.78 8.72
N LEU A 3 -23.32 8.54 8.46
CA LEU A 3 -23.40 10.01 8.35
C LEU A 3 -22.63 10.60 7.14
N PHE A 4 -23.43 10.89 6.10
CA PHE A 4 -23.42 11.86 4.96
C PHE A 4 -22.16 12.75 4.69
N TYR A 5 -21.82 13.10 3.44
CA TYR A 5 -22.47 14.16 2.65
C TYR A 5 -22.28 14.00 1.13
N PHE A 6 -23.36 14.21 0.36
CA PHE A 6 -23.35 14.54 -1.06
C PHE A 6 -23.28 16.06 -1.21
N GLU A 7 -22.36 16.56 -2.03
CA GLU A 7 -22.59 17.81 -2.77
C GLU A 7 -22.55 17.50 -4.26
N THR A 8 -23.67 17.78 -4.91
CA THR A 8 -23.80 17.80 -6.36
C THR A 8 -23.60 19.25 -6.78
N PHE A 9 -22.66 19.50 -7.70
CA PHE A 9 -22.59 20.77 -8.39
C PHE A 9 -22.68 20.54 -9.90
N LYS A 10 -23.83 20.93 -10.45
CA LYS A 10 -24.04 21.20 -11.89
C LYS A 10 -23.75 22.68 -12.12
N GLY A 11 -22.89 23.00 -13.08
CA GLY A 11 -22.73 24.35 -13.64
C GLY A 11 -21.68 24.31 -14.75
N ARG A 12 -22.11 24.13 -16.01
CA ARG A 12 -22.32 25.16 -17.04
C ARG A 12 -20.98 25.69 -17.64
N THR A 13 -20.82 25.35 -18.92
CA THR A 13 -19.76 25.68 -19.89
C THR A 13 -19.63 27.17 -20.20
N THR A 14 -18.40 27.64 -20.50
CA THR A 14 -18.13 28.60 -21.59
C THR A 14 -16.69 28.47 -22.10
N LYS A 15 -16.55 28.36 -23.42
CA LYS A 15 -15.32 28.32 -24.21
C LYS A 15 -14.78 29.76 -24.36
N MET A 16 -13.48 29.96 -24.21
CA MET A 16 -12.81 31.16 -24.73
C MET A 16 -11.41 30.76 -25.21
N GLU A 17 -11.22 30.82 -26.53
CA GLU A 17 -9.92 30.73 -27.18
C GLU A 17 -9.20 32.08 -27.01
N SER A 18 -7.96 32.06 -26.53
CA SER A 18 -7.02 33.16 -26.69
C SER A 18 -5.66 32.60 -27.07
N SER A 19 -5.28 32.86 -28.32
CA SER A 19 -3.95 32.61 -28.86
C SER A 19 -2.97 33.64 -28.28
N SER A 20 -1.87 33.18 -27.69
CA SER A 20 -0.66 34.00 -27.52
C SER A 20 0.57 33.12 -27.67
N LYS A 21 1.30 33.39 -28.74
CA LYS A 21 2.67 32.97 -29.01
C LYS A 21 3.64 33.50 -27.94
N LEU A 22 4.82 32.86 -27.93
CA LEU A 22 6.15 33.32 -27.50
C LEU A 22 6.66 32.85 -26.13
N GLU A 23 7.85 32.22 -26.25
CA GLU A 23 9.01 32.34 -25.37
C GLU A 23 9.01 31.57 -24.04
N ASN A 24 9.64 30.39 -24.06
CA ASN A 24 10.96 30.21 -23.42
C ASN A 24 11.51 28.81 -23.71
N SER A 25 12.68 28.72 -24.35
CA SER A 25 13.57 27.57 -24.18
C SER A 25 14.21 27.65 -22.79
N GLY A 26 13.40 27.47 -21.75
CA GLY A 26 13.88 27.30 -20.39
C GLY A 26 14.37 25.88 -20.23
N GLU A 27 15.65 25.72 -19.89
CA GLU A 27 16.23 24.42 -19.53
C GLU A 27 15.35 23.78 -18.45
N VAL A 28 14.64 22.70 -18.80
CA VAL A 28 13.69 22.07 -17.90
C VAL A 28 14.48 21.40 -16.79
N LYS A 29 14.34 21.88 -15.56
CA LYS A 29 15.02 21.31 -14.39
C LYS A 29 14.66 19.81 -14.27
N PRO A 30 15.63 18.90 -14.33
CA PRO A 30 15.37 17.47 -14.19
C PRO A 30 14.99 17.13 -12.75
N TYR A 31 14.15 16.10 -12.60
CA TYR A 31 13.83 15.48 -11.32
C TYR A 31 14.62 14.17 -11.16
N PRO A 32 14.67 13.58 -9.95
CA PRO A 32 15.45 12.37 -9.70
C PRO A 32 15.17 11.22 -10.68
N VAL A 33 13.90 11.04 -11.07
CA VAL A 33 13.48 9.98 -12.00
C VAL A 33 13.95 10.20 -13.45
N ASP A 34 14.34 11.42 -13.80
CA ASP A 34 14.83 11.77 -15.14
C ASP A 34 16.34 11.58 -15.30
N LEU A 35 17.03 11.38 -14.18
CA LEU A 35 18.48 11.29 -14.13
C LEU A 35 18.91 9.82 -14.20
N PRO A 36 19.94 9.49 -14.99
CA PRO A 36 20.38 8.11 -15.15
C PRO A 36 20.99 7.60 -13.83
N VAL A 37 20.62 6.38 -13.46
CA VAL A 37 21.23 5.64 -12.35
C VAL A 37 21.43 4.21 -12.83
N GLU A 38 22.68 3.75 -12.83
CA GLU A 38 23.02 2.46 -13.43
C GLU A 38 22.96 1.31 -12.42
N ASN A 39 23.27 1.58 -11.15
CA ASN A 39 23.32 0.54 -10.11
C ASN A 39 22.78 1.01 -8.75
N TYR A 40 22.43 0.05 -7.89
CA TYR A 40 21.93 0.30 -6.54
C TYR A 40 22.98 0.87 -5.56
N GLY A 41 24.27 0.74 -5.88
CA GLY A 41 25.37 1.30 -5.10
C GLY A 41 25.34 2.84 -5.11
N GLU A 42 24.95 3.45 -6.23
CA GLU A 42 24.80 4.91 -6.37
C GLU A 42 23.70 5.50 -5.47
N LEU A 43 22.74 4.68 -5.02
CA LEU A 43 21.71 5.09 -4.05
C LEU A 43 22.17 4.92 -2.60
N SER A 44 23.06 3.96 -2.36
CA SER A 44 23.43 3.51 -1.02
C SER A 44 24.67 4.26 -0.56
N VAL A 45 24.48 5.34 0.21
CA VAL A 45 25.60 6.03 0.86
C VAL A 45 25.90 5.35 2.19
N GLY A 46 27.12 4.85 2.34
CA GLY A 46 27.61 4.27 3.60
C GLY A 46 27.57 5.31 4.73
N TYR A 47 27.29 4.88 5.96
CA TYR A 47 27.20 5.77 7.13
C TYR A 47 28.51 6.56 7.36
N ASP A 48 29.65 6.01 6.93
CA ASP A 48 30.96 6.64 7.08
C ASP A 48 31.16 7.82 6.10
N ASP A 49 30.33 7.93 5.06
CA ASP A 49 30.42 8.99 4.05
C ASP A 49 29.38 10.12 4.28
N LEU A 50 28.79 10.19 5.48
CA LEU A 50 27.90 11.30 5.85
C LEU A 50 28.58 12.68 5.73
N SER A 51 29.91 12.73 5.76
CA SER A 51 30.67 13.96 5.53
C SER A 51 30.45 14.58 4.15
N SER A 52 30.17 13.78 3.10
CA SER A 52 29.86 14.28 1.75
C SER A 52 28.39 14.70 1.61
N VAL A 53 27.52 14.15 2.46
CA VAL A 53 26.09 14.46 2.53
C VAL A 53 25.84 15.82 3.23
N HIS A 54 26.77 16.21 4.10
CA HIS A 54 26.85 17.54 4.66
C HIS A 54 27.43 18.52 3.63
N SER A 55 26.57 19.34 3.03
CA SER A 55 27.04 20.62 2.53
C SER A 55 27.57 21.42 3.73
N ARG A 56 28.82 21.91 3.65
CA ARG A 56 29.39 22.82 4.66
C ARG A 56 28.50 24.06 4.88
N ASP A 57 27.71 24.41 3.88
CA ASP A 57 26.66 25.42 3.97
C ASP A 57 25.35 24.78 4.43
N ALA A 58 24.66 25.41 5.39
CA ALA A 58 23.41 24.95 5.96
C ALA A 58 22.31 24.82 4.90
N THR A 59 22.24 23.68 4.24
CA THR A 59 21.18 23.31 3.32
C THR A 59 19.90 23.13 4.12
N HIS A 60 18.90 23.94 3.79
CA HIS A 60 17.56 23.84 4.35
C HIS A 60 16.64 23.27 3.28
N ILE A 61 15.95 22.19 3.61
CA ILE A 61 14.89 21.61 2.78
C ILE A 61 13.56 22.20 3.24
N THR A 62 12.78 22.72 2.31
CA THR A 62 11.42 23.18 2.63
C THR A 62 10.48 21.99 2.56
N HIS A 63 9.89 21.64 3.70
CA HIS A 63 8.87 20.61 3.84
C HIS A 63 7.55 21.07 3.18
N THR A 64 6.63 20.13 2.94
CA THR A 64 5.36 20.39 2.25
C THR A 64 4.43 21.35 3.00
N ASN A 65 4.59 21.49 4.31
CA ASN A 65 3.89 22.48 5.16
C ASN A 65 4.56 23.87 5.18
N GLY A 66 5.68 24.05 4.47
CA GLY A 66 6.45 25.30 4.43
C GLY A 66 7.56 25.41 5.47
N GLU A 67 7.66 24.47 6.42
CA GLU A 67 8.72 24.45 7.42
C GLU A 67 10.08 24.13 6.78
N LYS A 68 11.15 24.76 7.27
CA LYS A 68 12.50 24.54 6.77
C LYS A 68 13.24 23.60 7.72
N VAL A 69 13.59 22.42 7.22
CA VAL A 69 14.38 21.44 7.96
C VAL A 69 15.85 21.59 7.58
N LYS A 70 16.70 21.81 8.58
CA LYS A 70 18.15 21.85 8.40
C LYS A 70 18.68 20.43 8.22
N VAL A 71 19.53 20.23 7.21
CA VAL A 71 20.30 18.99 7.07
C VAL A 71 21.36 18.94 8.17
N SER A 72 21.17 18.07 9.16
CA SER A 72 22.12 17.78 10.24
C SER A 72 22.22 16.28 10.43
N SER A 73 23.33 15.80 10.98
CA SER A 73 23.52 14.37 11.27
C SER A 73 22.44 13.81 12.20
N GLU A 74 21.91 14.65 13.10
CA GLU A 74 20.82 14.32 14.03
C GLU A 74 19.49 14.04 13.32
N ASN A 75 19.26 14.65 12.15
CA ASN A 75 18.02 14.52 11.40
C ASN A 75 18.13 13.50 10.24
N ILE A 76 19.30 12.89 10.03
CA ILE A 76 19.54 11.96 8.92
C ILE A 76 19.37 10.52 9.42
N GLY A 77 18.46 9.79 8.78
CA GLY A 77 18.22 8.37 9.01
C GLY A 77 18.44 7.54 7.76
N GLN A 78 18.47 6.22 7.92
CA GLN A 78 18.51 5.27 6.81
C GLN A 78 17.15 4.56 6.71
N LEU A 79 16.59 4.56 5.51
CA LEU A 79 15.41 3.77 5.19
C LEU A 79 15.84 2.53 4.41
N LEU A 80 15.40 1.35 4.86
CA LEU A 80 15.57 0.10 4.11
C LEU A 80 14.73 0.19 2.82
N PHE A 81 15.41 0.45 1.71
CA PHE A 81 14.80 0.60 0.39
C PHE A 81 14.49 -0.76 -0.23
N LEU A 82 15.42 -1.69 -0.08
CA LEU A 82 15.29 -3.03 -0.62
C LEU A 82 15.88 -4.07 0.32
N ASN A 83 15.18 -5.18 0.44
CA ASN A 83 15.68 -6.40 1.04
C ASN A 83 15.45 -7.58 0.06
N ASP A 84 16.51 -8.12 -0.52
CA ASP A 84 16.47 -9.34 -1.36
C ASP A 84 17.46 -10.38 -0.81
N GLY A 85 17.01 -11.14 0.19
CA GLY A 85 17.84 -12.13 0.89
C GLY A 85 18.94 -11.46 1.71
N ASP A 86 20.19 -11.67 1.30
CA ASP A 86 21.36 -11.12 2.00
C ASP A 86 21.71 -9.69 1.57
N LEU A 87 21.09 -9.17 0.51
CA LEU A 87 21.33 -7.82 0.00
C LEU A 87 20.28 -6.84 0.55
N SER A 88 20.73 -5.95 1.43
CA SER A 88 19.95 -4.83 1.95
C SER A 88 20.49 -3.51 1.39
N HIS A 89 19.65 -2.77 0.67
CA HIS A 89 19.97 -1.41 0.20
C HIS A 89 19.21 -0.38 1.02
N PHE A 90 19.91 0.69 1.38
CA PHE A 90 19.37 1.78 2.18
C PHE A 90 19.42 3.08 1.39
N ILE A 91 18.44 3.95 1.61
CA ILE A 91 18.46 5.33 1.11
C ILE A 91 18.47 6.25 2.32
N LEU A 92 19.32 7.28 2.30
CA LEU A 92 19.31 8.29 3.35
C LEU A 92 18.06 9.15 3.25
N ALA A 93 17.42 9.35 4.38
CA ALA A 93 16.25 10.18 4.55
C ALA A 93 16.56 11.31 5.53
N LEU A 94 16.03 12.49 5.24
CA LEU A 94 16.00 13.62 6.16
C LEU A 94 14.66 13.59 6.88
N HIS A 95 14.71 13.66 8.20
CA HIS A 95 13.55 13.62 9.08
C HIS A 95 13.30 14.99 9.73
N THR A 96 12.08 15.22 10.19
CA THR A 96 11.81 16.39 11.04
C THR A 96 12.51 16.23 12.39
N PRO A 97 13.08 17.31 12.97
CA PRO A 97 13.70 17.24 14.30
C PRO A 97 12.75 16.76 15.41
N GLU A 98 11.46 17.01 15.27
CA GLU A 98 10.43 16.70 16.27
C GLU A 98 9.94 15.25 16.20
N ASP A 99 10.02 14.63 15.02
CA ASP A 99 9.51 13.28 14.76
C ASP A 99 10.37 12.56 13.71
N GLU A 100 11.18 11.61 14.17
CA GLU A 100 12.03 10.74 13.35
C GLU A 100 11.23 9.86 12.37
N SER A 101 9.91 9.75 12.51
CA SER A 101 9.09 9.06 11.52
C SER A 101 8.78 9.94 10.29
N GLN A 102 8.72 11.27 10.42
CA GLN A 102 8.36 12.15 9.32
C GLN A 102 9.52 12.37 8.37
N VAL A 103 9.44 11.78 7.18
CA VAL A 103 10.45 11.94 6.12
C VAL A 103 10.12 13.16 5.27
N VAL A 104 11.07 14.09 5.15
CA VAL A 104 10.90 15.35 4.40
C VAL A 104 11.69 15.38 3.08
N ALA A 105 12.82 14.67 3.01
CA ALA A 105 13.65 14.56 1.81
C ALA A 105 14.40 13.23 1.75
N MET A 106 14.86 12.88 0.54
CA MET A 106 15.77 11.77 0.31
C MET A 106 17.09 12.27 -0.28
N PHE A 107 18.19 11.62 0.09
CA PHE A 107 19.47 11.82 -0.59
C PHE A 107 19.54 10.89 -1.79
N LEU A 108 19.54 11.47 -2.98
CA LEU A 108 19.58 10.73 -4.25
C LEU A 108 20.57 11.43 -5.17
N GLN A 109 21.49 10.65 -5.75
CA GLN A 109 22.46 11.14 -6.76
C GLN A 109 23.25 12.37 -6.25
N GLY A 110 23.77 12.29 -5.03
CA GLY A 110 24.61 13.32 -4.44
C GLY A 110 23.88 14.59 -3.96
N LYS A 111 22.54 14.60 -3.95
CA LYS A 111 21.73 15.78 -3.56
C LYS A 111 20.54 15.40 -2.70
N TRP A 112 20.13 16.32 -1.84
CA TRP A 112 18.87 16.23 -1.09
C TRP A 112 17.70 16.68 -1.94
N TRP A 113 16.72 15.81 -2.10
CA TRP A 113 15.48 16.05 -2.84
C TRP A 113 14.29 16.03 -1.90
N PRO A 114 13.45 17.09 -1.86
CA PRO A 114 12.17 17.03 -1.18
C PRO A 114 11.36 15.82 -1.66
N VAL A 115 10.67 15.12 -0.76
CA VAL A 115 9.90 13.92 -1.12
C VAL A 115 8.94 14.19 -2.29
N GLY A 116 8.30 15.36 -2.32
CA GLY A 116 7.40 15.75 -3.40
C GLY A 116 8.06 15.95 -4.77
N ASP A 117 9.36 16.23 -4.82
CA ASP A 117 10.10 16.36 -6.08
C ASP A 117 10.59 14.99 -6.58
N VAL A 118 10.84 14.02 -5.69
CA VAL A 118 11.16 12.65 -6.12
C VAL A 118 9.98 12.01 -6.85
N LEU A 119 8.75 12.40 -6.52
CA LEU A 119 7.52 11.93 -7.18
C LEU A 119 7.21 12.59 -8.52
N LYS A 120 8.07 13.47 -9.04
CA LYS A 120 7.83 14.22 -10.28
C LYS A 120 8.83 13.84 -11.36
N THR A 121 8.44 14.13 -12.60
CA THR A 121 9.29 14.12 -13.79
C THR A 121 9.19 15.48 -14.49
N SER A 122 10.26 15.80 -15.23
CA SER A 122 10.32 16.94 -16.14
C SER A 122 9.38 16.74 -17.34
N ASN A 123 9.09 15.49 -17.70
CA ASN A 123 8.17 15.15 -18.78
C ASN A 123 6.70 15.33 -18.33
N LYS A 124 6.12 16.50 -18.64
CA LYS A 124 4.71 16.81 -18.36
C LYS A 124 3.70 15.95 -19.13
N SER A 125 4.13 15.31 -20.22
CA SER A 125 3.27 14.36 -20.96
C SER A 125 3.21 12.96 -20.33
N ARG A 126 4.03 12.69 -19.31
CA ARG A 126 4.02 11.40 -18.61
C ARG A 126 2.71 11.24 -17.83
N CYS A 127 1.87 10.34 -18.31
CA CYS A 127 0.52 10.11 -17.80
C CYS A 127 0.13 8.63 -17.93
N GLY A 128 -0.82 8.18 -17.11
CA GLY A 128 -1.36 6.82 -17.15
C GLY A 128 -0.61 5.80 -16.27
N LEU A 129 -1.04 4.53 -16.36
CA LEU A 129 -0.43 3.43 -15.63
C LEU A 129 0.78 2.89 -16.39
N LEU A 130 1.97 3.11 -15.84
CA LEU A 130 3.23 2.71 -16.45
C LEU A 130 3.90 1.64 -15.60
N LEU A 131 4.45 0.61 -16.27
CA LEU A 131 5.24 -0.43 -15.62
C LEU A 131 6.50 0.18 -14.99
N VAL A 132 6.87 -0.31 -13.80
CA VAL A 132 8.13 0.04 -13.15
C VAL A 132 9.26 -0.73 -13.82
N GLU A 133 10.12 -0.02 -14.52
CA GLU A 133 11.23 -0.58 -15.29
C GLU A 133 12.57 -0.10 -14.74
N SER A 134 12.69 1.19 -14.43
CA SER A 134 13.94 1.79 -13.96
C SER A 134 14.13 1.69 -12.45
N LEU A 135 15.39 1.77 -12.02
CA LEU A 135 15.75 1.82 -10.60
C LEU A 135 15.12 3.04 -9.90
N MET A 136 15.07 4.20 -10.55
CA MET A 136 14.44 5.39 -9.97
C MET A 136 12.92 5.27 -9.87
N GLU A 137 12.26 4.56 -10.79
CA GLU A 137 10.83 4.22 -10.63
C GLU A 137 10.61 3.28 -9.46
N ARG A 138 11.54 2.38 -9.16
CA ARG A 138 11.48 1.56 -7.94
C ARG A 138 11.61 2.42 -6.68
N VAL A 139 12.44 3.46 -6.70
CA VAL A 139 12.51 4.46 -5.62
C VAL A 139 11.18 5.20 -5.46
N VAL A 140 10.56 5.62 -6.57
CA VAL A 140 9.22 6.26 -6.55
C VAL A 140 8.17 5.30 -5.97
N LEU A 141 8.17 4.03 -6.39
CA LEU A 141 7.25 3.01 -5.87
C LEU A 141 7.46 2.79 -4.36
N PHE A 142 8.71 2.67 -3.92
CA PHE A 142 9.07 2.57 -2.51
C PHE A 142 8.57 3.79 -1.71
N LEU A 143 8.82 5.00 -2.21
CA LEU A 143 8.35 6.23 -1.58
C LEU A 143 6.83 6.23 -1.44
N LEU A 144 6.09 5.94 -2.51
CA LEU A 144 4.64 5.90 -2.47
C LEU A 144 4.11 4.89 -1.45
N SER A 145 4.72 3.71 -1.38
CA SER A 145 4.30 2.60 -0.52
C SER A 145 4.66 2.78 0.95
N GLN A 146 5.93 3.08 1.24
CA GLN A 146 6.48 3.02 2.59
C GLN A 146 6.51 4.38 3.28
N VAL A 147 6.69 5.46 2.52
CA VAL A 147 6.81 6.83 3.07
C VAL A 147 5.49 7.57 2.94
N ILE A 148 4.98 7.75 1.73
CA ILE A 148 3.74 8.48 1.48
C ILE A 148 2.57 7.75 2.12
N PHE A 149 2.27 6.51 1.72
CA PHE A 149 1.17 5.77 2.33
C PHE A 149 1.48 5.39 3.79
N GLY A 150 2.70 4.93 4.10
CA GLY A 150 3.01 4.39 5.41
C GLY A 150 3.08 5.43 6.54
N ILE A 151 3.47 6.66 6.21
CA ILE A 151 3.81 7.70 7.19
C ILE A 151 2.99 8.98 6.96
N LEU A 152 3.01 9.54 5.74
CA LEU A 152 2.54 10.91 5.50
C LEU A 152 1.04 11.04 5.20
N GLU A 153 0.46 10.08 4.49
CA GLU A 153 -0.88 10.16 3.89
C GLU A 153 -1.79 8.96 4.29
N ARG A 154 -1.41 8.19 5.32
CA ARG A 154 -2.20 7.03 5.79
C ARG A 154 -3.55 7.47 6.38
N PRO A 155 -4.66 6.81 6.04
CA PRO A 155 -5.92 7.02 6.76
C PRO A 155 -5.77 6.63 8.23
N LEU A 156 -6.22 7.49 9.15
CA LEU A 156 -6.20 7.25 10.60
C LEU A 156 -7.00 6.00 11.02
N GLU A 157 -8.01 5.63 10.24
CA GLU A 157 -8.90 4.50 10.51
C GLU A 157 -8.38 3.16 9.96
N ASP A 158 -7.37 3.19 9.08
CA ASP A 158 -6.79 1.98 8.49
C ASP A 158 -5.51 1.56 9.23
N ASP A 159 -5.63 0.52 10.06
CA ASP A 159 -4.49 -0.14 10.72
C ASP A 159 -3.64 -0.99 9.76
N LEU A 160 -3.98 -1.00 8.46
CA LEU A 160 -3.30 -1.78 7.44
C LEU A 160 -2.02 -1.07 6.97
N TYR A 161 -0.95 -1.85 6.88
CA TYR A 161 0.32 -1.43 6.27
C TYR A 161 0.62 -2.34 5.08
N PHE A 162 1.20 -1.77 4.04
CA PHE A 162 1.79 -2.58 2.99
C PHE A 162 3.10 -3.19 3.49
N SER A 163 3.31 -4.47 3.17
CA SER A 163 4.62 -5.09 3.29
C SER A 163 5.62 -4.38 2.38
N ALA A 164 6.91 -4.47 2.73
CA ALA A 164 7.95 -4.05 1.80
C ALA A 164 7.79 -4.81 0.47
N TYR A 165 7.91 -4.08 -0.63
CA TYR A 165 7.83 -4.64 -1.98
C TYR A 165 9.15 -5.36 -2.32
N SER A 166 9.06 -6.54 -2.92
CA SER A 166 10.23 -7.28 -3.42
C SER A 166 10.62 -6.84 -4.83
N LEU A 167 11.92 -6.84 -5.18
CA LEU A 167 12.38 -6.55 -6.55
C LEU A 167 11.70 -7.40 -7.63
N ARG A 168 11.28 -8.60 -7.27
CA ARG A 168 10.71 -9.60 -8.17
C ARG A 168 9.23 -9.37 -8.47
N GLU A 169 8.57 -8.52 -7.70
CA GLU A 169 7.16 -8.22 -7.85
C GLU A 169 6.91 -7.28 -9.01
N HIS A 170 5.70 -7.32 -9.57
CA HIS A 170 5.33 -6.40 -10.65
C HIS A 170 4.66 -5.18 -10.03
N GLY A 171 5.06 -3.98 -10.43
CA GLY A 171 4.46 -2.74 -9.98
C GLY A 171 4.17 -1.84 -11.16
N LYS A 172 3.05 -1.11 -11.10
CA LYS A 172 2.80 0.02 -11.99
C LYS A 172 2.60 1.28 -11.18
N ILE A 173 3.15 2.39 -11.66
CA ILE A 173 2.93 3.73 -11.12
C ILE A 173 1.91 4.44 -12.00
N LEU A 174 0.92 5.06 -11.37
CA LEU A 174 -0.02 5.95 -12.03
C LEU A 174 0.55 7.37 -12.04
N TRP A 175 0.77 7.90 -13.24
CA TRP A 175 1.24 9.26 -13.48
C TRP A 175 0.09 10.17 -13.93
N GLN A 176 0.07 11.41 -13.45
CA GLN A 176 -0.80 12.49 -13.91
C GLN A 176 0.02 13.77 -14.04
N ASP A 177 0.06 14.38 -15.23
CA ASP A 177 0.80 15.61 -15.52
C ASP A 177 2.28 15.60 -15.06
N GLY A 178 2.92 14.42 -15.17
CA GLY A 178 4.30 14.20 -14.73
C GLY A 178 4.49 14.07 -13.22
N GLU A 179 3.42 13.85 -12.44
CA GLU A 179 3.48 13.53 -11.01
C GLU A 179 2.97 12.10 -10.77
N ALA A 180 3.67 11.35 -9.92
CA ALA A 180 3.25 10.03 -9.46
C ALA A 180 2.15 10.19 -8.39
N VAL A 181 0.93 9.74 -8.72
CA VAL A 181 -0.27 9.98 -7.91
C VAL A 181 -0.82 8.72 -7.24
N GLY A 182 -0.29 7.56 -7.61
CA GLY A 182 -0.68 6.28 -7.05
C GLY A 182 0.11 5.13 -7.66
N PHE A 183 -0.14 3.92 -7.19
CA PHE A 183 0.48 2.71 -7.71
C PHE A 183 -0.38 1.49 -7.41
N TYR A 184 -0.07 0.39 -8.08
CA TYR A 184 -0.46 -0.93 -7.61
C TYR A 184 0.69 -1.94 -7.79
N THR A 185 0.69 -3.01 -6.98
CA THR A 185 1.62 -4.14 -7.12
C THR A 185 0.86 -5.46 -7.32
N VAL A 186 1.52 -6.42 -7.96
CA VAL A 186 0.97 -7.75 -8.25
C VAL A 186 1.96 -8.82 -7.82
N LYS A 187 1.45 -9.81 -7.08
CA LYS A 187 2.12 -11.09 -6.89
C LYS A 187 1.82 -11.97 -8.10
N LYS A 188 2.86 -12.43 -8.78
CA LYS A 188 2.71 -13.30 -9.94
C LYS A 188 2.37 -14.72 -9.49
N LYS A 189 1.56 -15.42 -10.27
CA LYS A 189 1.41 -16.86 -10.13
C LYS A 189 2.78 -17.53 -10.21
N GLY A 190 3.09 -18.39 -9.23
CA GLY A 190 4.37 -19.06 -9.08
C GLY A 190 5.45 -18.26 -8.35
N SER A 191 5.22 -16.98 -7.97
CA SER A 191 6.17 -16.25 -7.12
C SER A 191 6.07 -16.74 -5.68
N LEU A 192 7.19 -16.73 -4.94
CA LEU A 192 7.23 -17.11 -3.54
C LEU A 192 6.36 -16.18 -2.68
N CYS A 193 5.65 -16.74 -1.70
CA CYS A 193 4.83 -16.00 -0.75
C CYS A 193 5.69 -15.35 0.34
N ASN A 194 6.75 -16.04 0.76
CA ASN A 194 7.80 -15.57 1.64
C ASN A 194 9.08 -16.38 1.35
N GLY A 195 10.23 -15.89 1.80
CA GLY A 195 11.51 -16.57 1.57
C GLY A 195 11.70 -17.89 2.32
N SER A 196 10.88 -18.18 3.35
CA SER A 196 11.15 -19.24 4.32
C SER A 196 10.29 -20.50 4.17
N THR A 197 9.08 -20.41 3.61
CA THR A 197 8.15 -21.55 3.54
C THR A 197 8.22 -22.34 2.24
N GLY A 198 8.86 -21.79 1.20
CA GLY A 198 8.85 -22.36 -0.15
C GLY A 198 7.47 -22.35 -0.83
N GLN A 199 6.44 -21.79 -0.20
CA GLN A 199 5.10 -21.67 -0.80
C GLN A 199 5.08 -20.61 -1.89
N SER A 200 4.34 -20.89 -2.96
CA SER A 200 4.23 -19.99 -4.11
C SER A 200 2.76 -19.68 -4.42
N TYR A 201 2.49 -18.45 -4.87
CA TYR A 201 1.15 -18.01 -5.23
C TYR A 201 0.55 -18.91 -6.31
N ARG A 202 -0.70 -19.34 -6.14
CA ARG A 202 -1.40 -20.24 -7.07
C ARG A 202 -2.13 -19.54 -8.21
N LEU A 203 -2.22 -18.22 -8.14
CA LEU A 203 -2.90 -17.33 -9.07
C LEU A 203 -2.26 -15.94 -9.02
N PRO A 204 -2.45 -15.08 -10.05
CA PRO A 204 -2.05 -13.69 -9.94
C PRO A 204 -2.89 -12.97 -8.88
N VAL A 205 -2.25 -12.17 -8.04
CA VAL A 205 -2.92 -11.43 -6.96
C VAL A 205 -2.58 -9.95 -7.06
N LEU A 206 -3.61 -9.10 -7.17
CA LEU A 206 -3.50 -7.66 -6.95
C LEU A 206 -3.23 -7.42 -5.47
N ASP A 207 -2.01 -7.02 -5.17
CA ASP A 207 -1.45 -7.10 -3.82
C ASP A 207 -1.64 -5.83 -3.02
N THR A 208 -1.21 -4.71 -3.60
CA THR A 208 -1.37 -3.39 -3.00
C THR A 208 -1.91 -2.43 -4.04
N VAL A 209 -2.77 -1.51 -3.61
CA VAL A 209 -3.34 -0.45 -4.43
C VAL A 209 -3.39 0.81 -3.60
N PHE A 210 -2.82 1.89 -4.10
CA PHE A 210 -2.83 3.17 -3.42
C PHE A 210 -3.03 4.32 -4.38
N VAL A 211 -3.90 5.24 -3.98
CA VAL A 211 -4.09 6.54 -4.64
C VAL A 211 -3.95 7.61 -3.55
N ARG A 212 -3.11 8.60 -3.82
CA ARG A 212 -2.86 9.71 -2.89
C ARG A 212 -4.16 10.48 -2.61
N PRO A 213 -4.43 10.94 -1.37
CA PRO A 213 -5.70 11.54 -0.97
C PRO A 213 -6.20 12.66 -1.88
N ARG A 214 -5.31 13.53 -2.35
CA ARG A 214 -5.63 14.65 -3.26
C ARG A 214 -6.24 14.20 -4.59
N TRP A 215 -6.00 12.95 -4.99
CA TRP A 215 -6.41 12.38 -6.27
C TRP A 215 -7.51 11.31 -6.12
N ARG A 216 -8.01 11.05 -4.90
CA ARG A 216 -9.06 10.05 -4.68
C ARG A 216 -10.41 10.52 -5.24
N ARG A 217 -11.34 9.57 -5.40
CA ARG A 217 -12.72 9.79 -5.88
C ARG A 217 -12.84 10.25 -7.34
N THR A 218 -11.75 10.18 -8.12
CA THR A 218 -11.70 10.50 -9.55
C THR A 218 -11.71 9.25 -10.45
N GLY A 219 -11.84 8.04 -9.86
CA GLY A 219 -11.88 6.77 -10.61
C GLY A 219 -10.54 6.07 -10.79
N LEU A 220 -9.43 6.62 -10.28
CA LEU A 220 -8.08 6.07 -10.50
C LEU A 220 -7.89 4.64 -9.98
N ALA A 221 -8.44 4.30 -8.81
CA ALA A 221 -8.36 2.94 -8.27
C ALA A 221 -9.21 1.94 -9.10
N LEU A 222 -10.32 2.41 -9.69
CA LEU A 222 -11.12 1.62 -10.63
C LEU A 222 -10.32 1.33 -11.91
N GLN A 223 -9.63 2.34 -12.44
CA GLN A 223 -8.72 2.19 -13.58
C GLN A 223 -7.59 1.18 -13.29
N MET A 224 -7.01 1.20 -12.08
CA MET A 224 -6.00 0.22 -11.67
C MET A 224 -6.56 -1.22 -11.62
N LEU A 225 -7.77 -1.41 -11.08
CA LEU A 225 -8.41 -2.72 -11.03
C LEU A 225 -8.72 -3.24 -12.45
N GLU A 226 -9.25 -2.37 -13.32
CA GLU A 226 -9.55 -2.69 -14.72
C GLU A 226 -8.29 -3.07 -15.50
N ASP A 227 -7.20 -2.32 -15.34
CA ASP A 227 -5.90 -2.62 -15.94
C ASP A 227 -5.34 -3.97 -15.46
N PHE A 228 -5.44 -4.27 -14.15
CA PHE A 228 -5.06 -5.57 -13.61
C PHE A 228 -5.87 -6.72 -14.24
N CYS A 229 -7.21 -6.66 -14.22
CA CYS A 229 -8.08 -7.69 -14.78
C CYS A 229 -7.83 -7.93 -16.28
N SER A 230 -7.64 -6.84 -17.03
CA SER A 230 -7.39 -6.86 -18.47
C SER A 230 -6.02 -7.41 -18.82
N SER A 231 -5.03 -7.23 -17.93
CA SER A 231 -3.66 -7.75 -18.14
C SER A 231 -3.53 -9.27 -18.03
N GLN A 232 -4.57 -9.97 -17.54
CA GLN A 232 -4.52 -11.41 -17.23
C GLN A 232 -5.54 -12.27 -18.01
N PRO A 233 -5.76 -12.07 -19.33
CA PRO A 233 -6.94 -12.58 -20.03
C PRO A 233 -7.13 -14.10 -20.02
N PHE A 234 -6.06 -14.87 -19.75
CA PHE A 234 -6.07 -16.34 -19.76
C PHE A 234 -6.27 -16.99 -18.39
N GLU A 235 -6.30 -16.19 -17.31
CA GLU A 235 -6.46 -16.71 -15.96
C GLU A 235 -7.94 -16.81 -15.59
N CYS A 236 -8.40 -18.05 -15.33
CA CYS A 236 -9.79 -18.32 -14.94
C CYS A 236 -10.18 -17.66 -13.62
N ILE A 237 -9.21 -17.44 -12.74
CA ILE A 237 -9.41 -16.88 -11.41
C ILE A 237 -8.29 -15.87 -11.13
N LEU A 238 -8.66 -14.71 -10.58
CA LEU A 238 -7.76 -13.67 -10.13
C LEU A 238 -7.94 -13.40 -8.64
N GLY A 239 -6.85 -13.02 -7.98
CA GLY A 239 -6.85 -12.67 -6.57
C GLY A 239 -6.75 -11.17 -6.32
N ILE A 240 -7.31 -10.73 -5.20
CA ILE A 240 -6.99 -9.48 -4.52
C ILE A 240 -6.55 -9.86 -3.11
N SER A 241 -5.41 -9.35 -2.64
CA SER A 241 -4.85 -9.74 -1.34
C SER A 241 -5.81 -9.46 -0.18
N PHE A 242 -5.95 -10.42 0.72
CA PHE A 242 -6.61 -10.25 2.01
C PHE A 242 -5.65 -9.59 3.03
N PRO A 243 -6.14 -8.71 3.91
CA PRO A 243 -7.50 -8.17 3.97
C PRO A 243 -7.72 -6.99 3.02
N MET A 244 -8.90 -6.92 2.39
CA MET A 244 -9.30 -5.74 1.60
C MET A 244 -9.88 -4.63 2.48
N SER A 245 -9.47 -3.38 2.22
CA SER A 245 -10.01 -2.20 2.91
C SER A 245 -11.47 -1.91 2.51
N PRO A 246 -12.27 -1.21 3.35
CA PRO A 246 -13.63 -0.81 2.99
C PRO A 246 -13.70 -0.01 1.67
N SER A 247 -12.69 0.84 1.43
CA SER A 247 -12.58 1.59 0.17
C SER A 247 -12.38 0.69 -1.03
N MET A 248 -11.56 -0.36 -0.91
CA MET A 248 -11.34 -1.32 -2.00
C MET A 248 -12.59 -2.15 -2.31
N TYR A 249 -13.35 -2.56 -1.29
CA TYR A 249 -14.67 -3.18 -1.52
C TYR A 249 -15.61 -2.27 -2.32
N GLY A 250 -15.60 -0.96 -2.05
CA GLY A 250 -16.37 0.02 -2.84
C GLY A 250 -15.92 0.10 -4.30
N VAL A 251 -14.61 0.03 -4.57
CA VAL A 251 -14.06 -0.03 -5.94
C VAL A 251 -14.47 -1.32 -6.64
N CYS A 252 -14.32 -2.47 -5.98
CA CYS A 252 -14.73 -3.77 -6.52
C CYS A 252 -16.23 -3.81 -6.82
N LYS A 253 -17.07 -3.27 -5.93
CA LYS A 253 -18.52 -3.19 -6.15
C LYS A 253 -18.85 -2.47 -7.45
N LYS A 254 -18.34 -1.24 -7.61
CA LYS A 254 -18.55 -0.44 -8.83
C LYS A 254 -18.03 -1.13 -10.09
N TYR A 255 -16.88 -1.80 -10.01
CA TYR A 255 -16.32 -2.55 -11.13
C TYR A 255 -17.20 -3.74 -11.54
N LEU A 256 -17.63 -4.55 -10.57
CA LEU A 256 -18.40 -5.79 -10.75
C LEU A 256 -19.88 -5.55 -11.09
N GLU A 257 -20.41 -4.37 -10.77
CA GLU A 257 -21.71 -3.91 -11.27
C GLU A 257 -21.72 -3.80 -12.81
N VAL A 258 -20.62 -3.34 -13.40
CA VAL A 258 -20.48 -3.17 -14.87
C VAL A 258 -19.95 -4.43 -15.55
N HIS A 259 -19.02 -5.15 -14.93
CA HIS A 259 -18.33 -6.29 -15.52
C HIS A 259 -18.84 -7.62 -14.95
N GLU A 260 -20.03 -8.06 -15.38
CA GLU A 260 -20.68 -9.24 -14.80
C GLU A 260 -19.83 -10.52 -14.89
N LYS A 261 -19.07 -10.67 -15.99
CA LYS A 261 -18.16 -11.81 -16.21
C LYS A 261 -17.05 -11.91 -15.16
N GLU A 262 -16.68 -10.79 -14.53
CA GLU A 262 -15.64 -10.76 -13.51
C GLU A 262 -16.17 -11.19 -12.13
N ARG A 263 -17.50 -11.26 -11.94
CA ARG A 263 -18.12 -11.66 -10.66
C ARG A 263 -17.72 -13.06 -10.23
N GLU A 264 -17.53 -13.98 -11.18
CA GLU A 264 -17.08 -15.35 -10.91
C GLU A 264 -15.56 -15.50 -10.89
N ARG A 265 -14.82 -14.48 -11.37
CA ARG A 265 -13.37 -14.51 -11.59
C ARG A 265 -12.57 -13.87 -10.46
N LEU A 266 -13.11 -12.84 -9.79
CA LEU A 266 -12.41 -12.12 -8.72
C LEU A 266 -12.64 -12.72 -7.32
N TYR A 267 -11.56 -13.05 -6.64
CA TYR A 267 -11.55 -13.56 -5.26
C TYR A 267 -10.65 -12.69 -4.37
N GLU A 268 -11.08 -12.50 -3.12
CA GLU A 268 -10.21 -12.08 -2.04
C GLU A 268 -9.41 -13.29 -1.56
N VAL A 269 -8.09 -13.13 -1.40
CA VAL A 269 -7.16 -14.25 -1.29
C VAL A 269 -6.20 -14.08 -0.12
N GLU A 270 -6.20 -15.07 0.77
CA GLU A 270 -5.10 -15.28 1.72
C GLU A 270 -4.00 -16.10 1.02
N ALA A 271 -2.73 -15.68 1.11
CA ALA A 271 -1.61 -16.41 0.48
C ALA A 271 -1.48 -17.84 1.03
N PRO A 272 -1.09 -18.85 0.22
CA PRO A 272 -0.73 -18.81 -1.22
C PRO A 272 -1.91 -18.78 -2.20
N GLY A 273 -3.15 -18.76 -1.71
CA GLY A 273 -4.36 -18.73 -2.51
C GLY A 273 -4.79 -20.10 -3.03
N GLU A 274 -4.72 -21.13 -2.18
CA GLU A 274 -5.44 -22.39 -2.40
C GLU A 274 -6.95 -22.18 -2.31
N TRP A 275 -7.76 -23.14 -2.78
CA TRP A 275 -9.23 -23.02 -2.80
C TRP A 275 -9.86 -22.60 -1.44
N PRO A 276 -9.48 -23.18 -0.29
CA PRO A 276 -9.99 -22.78 1.02
C PRO A 276 -9.61 -21.35 1.44
N GLN A 277 -8.63 -20.75 0.78
CA GLN A 277 -8.07 -19.42 1.07
C GLN A 277 -8.66 -18.34 0.17
N ARG A 278 -9.71 -18.67 -0.61
CA ARG A 278 -10.36 -17.78 -1.56
C ARG A 278 -11.79 -17.50 -1.11
N ARG A 279 -12.18 -16.23 -1.15
CA ARG A 279 -13.58 -15.81 -0.94
C ARG A 279 -14.02 -14.97 -2.12
N ASN A 280 -15.12 -15.35 -2.77
CA ASN A 280 -15.58 -14.62 -3.96
C ASN A 280 -15.92 -13.16 -3.58
N VAL A 281 -15.35 -12.20 -4.30
CA VAL A 281 -15.47 -10.77 -3.96
C VAL A 281 -16.92 -10.30 -4.09
N TRP A 282 -17.61 -10.70 -5.17
CA TRP A 282 -18.99 -10.30 -5.40
C TRP A 282 -19.93 -10.84 -4.33
N LEU A 283 -19.84 -12.13 -3.99
CA LEU A 283 -20.64 -12.74 -2.93
C LEU A 283 -20.37 -12.07 -1.57
N ASN A 284 -19.11 -11.78 -1.25
CA ASN A 284 -18.76 -11.05 -0.02
C ASN A 284 -19.40 -9.65 0.04
N ILE A 285 -19.46 -8.92 -1.09
CA ILE A 285 -20.14 -7.62 -1.17
C ILE A 285 -21.64 -7.77 -0.91
N GLN A 286 -22.29 -8.73 -1.58
CA GLN A 286 -23.74 -8.96 -1.41
C GLN A 286 -24.11 -9.34 0.03
N LEU A 287 -23.30 -10.20 0.68
CA LEU A 287 -23.50 -10.59 2.07
C LEU A 287 -23.33 -9.41 3.05
N ARG A 288 -22.46 -8.44 2.73
CA ARG A 288 -22.27 -7.22 3.54
C ARG A 288 -23.41 -6.22 3.39
N ASP A 289 -24.04 -6.19 2.22
CA ASP A 289 -25.18 -5.30 1.91
C ASP A 289 -26.53 -5.86 2.42
N LEU A 290 -26.58 -7.14 2.80
CA LEU A 290 -27.80 -7.74 3.33
C LEU A 290 -28.20 -7.06 4.65
N PRO A 291 -29.48 -6.68 4.82
CA PRO A 291 -29.95 -6.13 6.08
C PRO A 291 -29.64 -7.11 7.23
N LYS A 292 -28.96 -6.64 8.26
CA LYS A 292 -28.78 -7.38 9.52
C LYS A 292 -30.11 -7.46 10.26
N HIS A 293 -31.08 -8.21 9.73
CA HIS A 293 -32.40 -8.37 10.31
C HIS A 293 -32.58 -9.74 10.96
N CYS A 294 -32.89 -9.67 12.27
CA CYS A 294 -33.50 -10.66 13.15
C CYS A 294 -32.69 -11.89 13.57
N GLY A 295 -31.75 -11.66 14.51
CA GLY A 295 -31.63 -12.54 15.67
C GLY A 295 -32.54 -11.97 16.77
N ASN A 296 -33.72 -12.57 16.95
CA ASN A 296 -34.57 -12.62 18.17
C ASN A 296 -36.03 -12.94 17.81
N SER A 297 -36.33 -14.24 17.71
CA SER A 297 -37.65 -14.87 17.87
C SER A 297 -37.42 -16.37 17.58
N GLU A 298 -37.07 -17.19 18.57
CA GLU A 298 -38.02 -17.92 19.42
C GLU A 298 -39.31 -18.34 18.71
N GLN A 299 -39.59 -19.65 18.77
CA GLN A 299 -40.76 -20.41 18.30
C GLN A 299 -40.74 -20.82 16.82
N GLY A 300 -40.25 -22.04 16.58
CA GLY A 300 -40.57 -22.80 15.37
C GLY A 300 -42.00 -23.35 15.41
N PRO A 301 -42.45 -23.95 14.30
CA PRO A 301 -43.35 -25.11 14.40
C PRO A 301 -42.79 -26.32 13.63
N HIS A 302 -42.89 -27.45 14.31
CA HIS A 302 -42.85 -28.80 13.80
C HIS A 302 -43.59 -28.97 12.46
N CYS A 303 -42.96 -29.65 11.50
CA CYS A 303 -43.66 -30.52 10.55
C CYS A 303 -42.94 -31.88 10.50
N SER A 304 -43.64 -32.87 11.04
CA SER A 304 -43.30 -34.27 11.07
C SER A 304 -43.43 -34.89 9.67
N SER A 305 -42.39 -35.58 9.20
CA SER A 305 -42.58 -36.72 8.28
C SER A 305 -41.44 -37.71 8.47
N SER A 306 -41.81 -38.81 9.11
CA SER A 306 -41.10 -40.05 9.32
C SER A 306 -40.60 -40.69 8.01
N HIS A 307 -39.33 -41.12 8.00
CA HIS A 307 -38.94 -42.38 7.38
C HIS A 307 -37.69 -42.94 8.07
N GLU A 308 -37.88 -44.11 8.68
CA GLU A 308 -36.91 -44.95 9.38
C GLU A 308 -35.80 -45.48 8.45
N ARG A 309 -34.56 -45.61 8.97
CA ARG A 309 -33.90 -46.91 9.22
C ARG A 309 -32.46 -46.78 9.78
N SER A 310 -32.26 -47.55 10.86
CA SER A 310 -31.04 -48.21 11.40
C SER A 310 -29.80 -47.34 11.71
N HIS A 311 -29.41 -47.01 12.95
CA HIS A 311 -29.14 -47.77 14.21
C HIS A 311 -27.73 -48.40 14.27
N ALA A 312 -26.89 -47.85 15.18
CA ALA A 312 -25.80 -48.47 15.98
C ALA A 312 -24.74 -47.39 16.32
N ASP A 313 -24.81 -46.68 17.45
CA ASP A 313 -24.48 -47.02 18.86
C ASP A 313 -23.02 -46.76 19.27
N LEU A 314 -22.88 -46.34 20.54
CA LEU A 314 -21.68 -46.07 21.38
C LEU A 314 -21.33 -44.56 21.53
N LYS A 315 -21.94 -43.81 22.48
CA LYS A 315 -21.76 -43.74 23.96
C LYS A 315 -20.56 -42.86 24.38
N GLU A 316 -20.83 -41.68 24.98
CA GLU A 316 -20.76 -41.35 26.44
C GLU A 316 -19.28 -41.29 26.90
N GLU A 317 -18.71 -40.35 27.66
CA GLU A 317 -19.03 -39.21 28.53
C GLU A 317 -17.67 -38.41 28.62
N ASP A 318 -17.50 -37.14 28.96
CA ASP A 318 -17.83 -36.48 30.22
C ASP A 318 -17.27 -35.02 30.15
N ILE A 319 -18.03 -34.03 30.61
CA ILE A 319 -17.59 -32.67 30.96
C ILE A 319 -18.16 -32.43 32.36
N PRO A 320 -17.44 -31.81 33.32
CA PRO A 320 -17.93 -30.48 33.70
C PRO A 320 -16.88 -29.43 34.10
N GLN A 321 -17.31 -28.22 33.78
CA GLN A 321 -16.90 -26.88 34.20
C GLN A 321 -16.51 -26.73 35.68
N HIS A 322 -15.58 -25.82 35.95
CA HIS A 322 -15.56 -25.08 37.22
C HIS A 322 -15.30 -23.58 37.04
N TYR A 323 -16.21 -22.83 37.67
CA TYR A 323 -16.34 -21.38 37.83
C TYR A 323 -15.14 -20.71 38.53
N GLY A 324 -14.96 -19.40 38.28
CA GLY A 324 -14.22 -18.52 39.18
C GLY A 324 -13.92 -17.13 38.63
N SER A 325 -14.83 -16.18 38.82
CA SER A 325 -14.69 -14.76 38.43
C SER A 325 -13.66 -14.02 39.30
N SER A 326 -12.92 -13.05 38.74
CA SER A 326 -12.76 -11.75 39.41
C SER A 326 -12.28 -10.64 38.46
N VAL A 327 -12.97 -9.51 38.60
CA VAL A 327 -12.91 -8.25 37.86
C VAL A 327 -11.70 -7.40 38.32
N LYS A 328 -11.06 -6.66 37.40
CA LYS A 328 -10.67 -5.24 37.59
C LYS A 328 -10.11 -4.58 36.32
N ASN A 329 -10.40 -3.29 36.23
CA ASN A 329 -10.50 -2.43 35.04
C ASN A 329 -9.20 -1.72 34.62
N THR A 330 -9.22 -1.28 33.33
CA THR A 330 -8.69 -0.01 32.73
C THR A 330 -7.16 0.18 32.54
N PRO A 331 -6.72 1.08 31.62
CA PRO A 331 -7.17 1.36 30.24
C PRO A 331 -6.01 1.54 29.21
N SER A 332 -6.36 1.48 27.92
CA SER A 332 -5.77 2.21 26.77
C SER A 332 -4.23 2.32 26.65
N SER A 333 -3.63 1.53 25.75
CA SER A 333 -2.32 1.86 25.16
C SER A 333 -2.37 1.76 23.64
N GLY A 334 -1.87 2.81 22.97
CA GLY A 334 -1.79 2.91 21.51
C GLY A 334 -0.91 1.80 20.94
N LYS A 335 -1.42 1.11 19.91
CA LYS A 335 -0.71 0.02 19.24
C LYS A 335 0.37 0.58 18.32
N LYS A 336 1.63 0.44 18.75
CA LYS A 336 2.83 0.52 17.89
C LYS A 336 2.85 -0.64 16.88
N ARG A 337 3.36 -0.37 15.69
CA ARG A 337 3.57 -1.30 14.57
C ARG A 337 4.37 -2.55 15.02
N PRO A 338 3.94 -3.78 14.70
CA PRO A 338 4.80 -4.95 14.83
C PRO A 338 5.79 -4.94 13.65
N ALA A 339 7.02 -4.49 13.90
CA ALA A 339 8.13 -4.71 12.98
C ALA A 339 8.64 -6.14 13.13
N ASP A 340 9.11 -6.72 12.01
CA ASP A 340 9.80 -7.99 11.91
C ASP A 340 10.68 -8.25 13.14
N LYS A 341 10.30 -9.26 13.91
CA LYS A 341 11.19 -9.87 14.90
C LYS A 341 12.14 -10.80 14.14
N THR A 342 13.25 -10.25 13.67
CA THR A 342 14.45 -11.04 13.41
C THR A 342 15.63 -10.44 14.18
N ASN A 343 16.20 -11.30 15.01
CA ASN A 343 17.33 -11.08 15.91
C ASN A 343 18.49 -10.32 15.26
N THR A 344 18.95 -9.24 15.91
CA THR A 344 20.38 -9.09 16.20
C THR A 344 20.55 -8.15 17.37
N GLY A 345 20.85 -8.73 18.53
CA GLY A 345 21.35 -7.97 19.66
C GLY A 345 22.81 -7.61 19.41
N ALA A 346 23.14 -6.34 19.58
CA ALA A 346 24.41 -5.89 20.13
C ALA A 346 24.28 -4.40 20.48
N ASN A 347 23.93 -4.14 21.73
CA ASN A 347 24.35 -2.94 22.44
C ASN A 347 25.84 -2.72 22.19
N PHE A 348 26.29 -1.50 21.88
CA PHE A 348 27.47 -0.90 22.55
C PHE A 348 27.53 0.61 22.28
N LYS A 349 27.06 1.38 23.28
CA LYS A 349 27.51 2.75 23.53
C LYS A 349 28.87 2.69 24.23
N LYS A 350 29.90 3.37 23.70
CA LYS A 350 30.67 4.44 24.37
C LYS A 350 32.09 4.62 23.79
N ALA A 351 32.33 5.88 23.43
CA ALA A 351 33.42 6.75 23.87
C ALA A 351 34.83 6.66 23.24
N ARG A 352 35.24 7.84 22.73
CA ARG A 352 36.57 8.48 22.81
C ARG A 352 37.78 7.57 22.54
N THR A 353 38.45 7.76 21.41
CA THR A 353 39.51 8.78 21.24
C THR A 353 39.56 9.16 19.77
#